data_AF-A0A2U1P1G5-F1
#
_entry.id   AF-A0A2U1P1G5-F1
#
_cell.length_a   1.000
_cell.length_b   1.000
_cell.length_c   1.000
_cell.angle_alpha   90.00
_cell.angle_beta   90.00
_cell.angle_gamma   90.00
#
_symmetry.space_group_name_H-M   'P 1'
#
loop_
_entity.id
_entity.type
_entity.pdbx_description
1 polymer ?
#
loop_
_entity_poly.entity_id
_entity_poly.type
_entity_poly.pdbx_seq_one_letter_code
_entity_poly.pdbx_strand_id
1 'polypeptide(L)'
;MLHISFHTYDYARHFVSACTRILGLDGTPDGVEDQGKLTRVGAFPIGIDPGRFVRAIQLPQVKDHIEELKKRFSGRKNVSFFELGAL
;
A
#
# COMPACT_ATOMS: atom_id res chain seq x y z
N MET A 1 14.26 19.19 4.58
CA MET A 1 13.27 18.69 5.56
C MET A 1 13.01 17.23 5.22
N LEU A 2 13.31 16.32 6.14
CA LEU A 2 13.17 14.87 5.91
C LEU A 2 11.76 14.43 6.32
N HIS A 3 11.14 13.58 5.52
CA HIS A 3 9.79 13.04 5.76
C HIS A 3 9.82 11.53 5.59
N ILE A 4 9.26 10.83 6.58
CA ILE A 4 9.05 9.39 6.55
C ILE A 4 7.54 9.13 6.65
N SER A 5 7.03 8.33 5.73
CA SER A 5 5.60 8.07 5.59
C SER A 5 5.32 6.58 5.64
N PHE A 6 4.29 6.21 6.38
CA PHE A 6 3.81 4.84 6.51
C PHE A 6 2.41 4.67 5.95
N HIS A 7 2.03 3.46 5.59
CA HIS A 7 0.67 3.18 5.15
C HIS A 7 -0.35 3.30 6.29
N THR A 8 0.05 2.94 7.51
CA THR A 8 -0.81 2.97 8.70
C THR A 8 -0.22 3.86 9.78
N TYR A 9 -1.11 4.41 10.61
CA TYR A 9 -0.71 5.19 11.78
C TYR A 9 0.07 4.36 12.81
N ASP A 10 -0.27 3.09 12.95
CA ASP A 10 0.41 2.20 13.89
C ASP A 10 1.88 2.01 13.54
N TYR A 11 2.20 1.87 12.25
CA TYR A 11 3.59 1.75 11.80
C TYR A 11 4.37 3.04 12.01
N ALA A 12 3.74 4.20 11.78
CA ALA A 12 4.33 5.50 12.09
C ALA A 12 4.67 5.64 13.58
N ARG A 13 3.73 5.27 14.47
CA ARG A 13 3.96 5.29 15.93
C ARG A 13 5.04 4.31 16.36
N HIS A 14 5.05 3.09 15.81
CA HIS A 14 6.07 2.10 16.12
C HIS A 14 7.45 2.54 15.69
N PHE A 15 7.56 3.21 14.54
CA PHE A 15 8.82 3.80 14.10
C PHE A 15 9.34 4.87 15.08
N VAL A 16 8.50 5.83 15.47
CA VAL A 16 8.88 6.85 16.47
C VAL A 16 9.29 6.18 17.79
N SER A 17 8.52 5.21 18.27
CA SER A 17 8.84 4.46 19.50
C SER A 17 10.18 3.71 19.39
N ALA A 18 10.49 3.12 18.24
CA ALA A 18 11.76 2.44 18.02
C ALA A 18 12.93 3.43 18.02
N CYS A 19 12.81 4.59 17.37
CA CYS A 19 13.83 5.64 17.41
C CYS A 19 14.09 6.12 18.85
N THR A 20 13.05 6.33 19.64
CA THR A 20 13.21 6.76 21.03
C THR A 20 13.82 5.67 21.91
N ARG A 21 13.39 4.41 21.78
CA ARG A 21 13.83 3.33 22.68
C ARG A 21 15.19 2.74 22.31
N ILE A 22 15.54 2.69 21.03
CA ILE A 22 16.77 2.05 20.55
C ILE A 22 17.88 3.07 20.33
N LEU A 23 17.56 4.22 19.75
CA LEU A 23 18.54 5.27 19.42
C LEU A 23 18.61 6.38 20.46
N GLY A 24 17.67 6.43 21.42
CA GLY A 24 17.63 7.48 22.44
C GLY A 24 17.23 8.85 21.90
N LEU A 25 16.59 8.90 20.72
CA LEU A 25 16.17 10.14 20.08
C LEU A 25 14.84 10.65 20.66
N ASP A 26 14.67 11.97 20.69
CA ASP A 26 13.44 12.57 21.17
C ASP A 26 12.31 12.38 20.15
N GLY A 27 11.25 11.68 20.58
CA GLY A 27 10.03 11.50 19.82
C GLY A 27 9.02 12.60 20.15
N THR A 28 8.50 13.25 19.12
CA THR A 28 7.44 14.27 19.21
C THR A 28 6.19 13.81 18.45
N PRO A 29 5.01 14.43 18.65
CA PRO A 29 3.83 14.15 17.84
C PRO A 29 4.06 14.37 16.34
N ASP A 30 5.03 15.22 15.97
CA ASP A 30 5.37 15.55 14.59
C ASP A 30 6.41 14.59 13.97
N GLY A 31 7.16 13.83 14.77
CA GLY A 31 8.21 12.93 14.30
C GLY A 31 9.36 12.71 15.28
N VAL A 32 10.59 12.60 14.76
CA VAL A 32 11.79 12.31 15.57
C VAL A 32 12.80 13.45 15.41
N GLU A 33 13.36 13.92 16.51
CA GLU A 33 14.43 14.92 16.53
C GLU A 33 15.80 14.26 16.70
N ASP A 34 16.75 14.65 15.85
CA ASP A 34 18.15 14.24 15.91
C ASP A 34 19.04 15.47 15.66
N GLN A 35 19.88 15.83 16.64
CA GLN A 35 20.82 16.97 16.54
C GLN A 35 20.16 18.27 16.08
N GLY A 36 18.97 18.60 16.60
CA GLY A 36 18.21 19.79 16.25
C GLY A 36 17.53 19.73 14.86
N LYS A 37 17.50 18.56 14.21
CA LYS A 37 16.78 18.34 12.95
C LYS A 37 15.56 17.48 13.20
N LEU A 38 14.38 18.04 12.91
CA LEU A 38 13.13 17.29 12.94
C LEU A 38 12.92 16.52 11.63
N THR A 39 12.82 15.19 11.76
CA THR A 39 12.31 14.31 10.70
C THR A 39 10.83 14.06 10.95
N ARG A 40 9.97 14.52 10.03
CA ARG A 40 8.53 14.35 10.19
C ARG A 40 8.11 12.92 9.89
N VAL A 41 7.22 12.38 10.72
CA VAL A 41 6.68 11.03 10.57
C VAL A 41 5.17 11.08 10.44
N GLY A 42 4.62 10.47 9.40
CA GLY A 42 3.18 10.49 9.15
C GLY A 42 2.64 9.21 8.52
N ALA A 43 1.32 9.11 8.45
CA ALA A 43 0.63 8.01 7.79
C ALA A 43 -0.12 8.51 6.56
N PHE A 44 0.18 7.93 5.42
CA PHE A 44 -0.37 8.24 4.11
C PHE A 44 -0.70 6.91 3.42
N PRO A 45 -1.93 6.41 3.58
CA PRO A 45 -2.34 5.17 2.94
C PRO A 45 -2.30 5.32 1.42
N ILE A 46 -1.70 4.34 0.76
CA ILE A 46 -1.63 4.27 -0.70
C ILE A 46 -2.88 3.58 -1.21
N GLY A 47 -3.56 4.19 -2.18
CA GLY A 47 -4.72 3.64 -2.85
C GLY A 47 -4.45 3.28 -4.31
N ILE A 48 -5.31 2.45 -4.88
CA ILE A 48 -5.40 2.24 -6.33
C ILE A 48 -6.42 3.22 -6.94
N ASP A 49 -6.35 3.47 -8.25
CA ASP A 49 -7.43 4.15 -8.99
C ASP A 49 -8.51 3.13 -9.40
N PRO A 50 -9.66 3.03 -8.68
CA PRO A 50 -10.71 2.09 -9.04
C PRO A 50 -11.34 2.43 -10.40
N GLY A 51 -11.37 3.71 -10.78
CA GLY A 51 -11.93 4.16 -12.05
C GLY A 51 -11.19 3.57 -13.24
N ARG A 52 -9.86 3.41 -13.14
CA ARG A 52 -9.06 2.74 -14.17
C ARG A 52 -9.53 1.31 -14.43
N PHE A 53 -9.84 0.55 -13.38
CA PHE A 53 -10.30 -0.85 -13.51
C PHE A 53 -11.72 -0.93 -14.07
N VAL A 54 -12.61 -0.06 -13.61
CA VAL A 54 -13.98 0.01 -14.14
C VAL A 54 -13.97 0.29 -15.64
N ARG A 55 -13.12 1.21 -16.10
CA ARG A 55 -12.93 1.49 -17.53
C ARG A 55 -12.29 0.31 -18.26
N ALA A 56 -11.25 -0.31 -17.69
CA ALA A 56 -10.55 -1.43 -18.30
C ALA A 56 -11.46 -2.63 -18.57
N ILE A 57 -12.40 -2.95 -17.66
CA ILE A 57 -13.37 -4.04 -17.84
C ILE A 57 -14.31 -3.79 -19.04
N GLN A 58 -14.50 -2.54 -19.47
CA GLN A 58 -15.35 -2.24 -20.61
C GLN A 58 -14.69 -2.49 -21.97
N LEU A 59 -13.37 -2.66 -22.02
CA LEU A 59 -12.63 -2.89 -23.26
C LEU A 59 -13.07 -4.21 -23.92
N PRO A 60 -13.34 -4.24 -25.24
CA PRO A 60 -13.77 -5.45 -25.94
C PRO A 60 -12.83 -6.65 -25.72
N GLN A 61 -11.52 -6.41 -25.83
CA GLN A 61 -10.48 -7.43 -25.62
C GLN A 61 -10.56 -8.08 -24.23
N VAL A 62 -10.86 -7.28 -23.19
CA VAL A 62 -11.00 -7.77 -21.81
C VAL A 62 -12.27 -8.60 -21.68
N LYS A 63 -13.38 -8.18 -22.32
CA LYS A 63 -14.64 -8.94 -22.33
C LYS A 63 -14.49 -10.28 -23.05
N ASP A 64 -13.81 -10.31 -24.19
CA ASP A 64 -13.54 -11.53 -24.95
C ASP A 64 -12.75 -12.54 -24.10
N HIS A 65 -11.73 -12.06 -23.39
CA HIS A 65 -10.92 -12.91 -22.52
C HIS A 65 -11.69 -13.40 -21.28
N ILE A 66 -12.60 -12.58 -20.74
CA ILE A 66 -13.52 -12.99 -19.67
C ILE A 66 -14.42 -14.16 -20.15
N GLU A 67 -14.98 -14.07 -21.36
CA GLU A 67 -15.83 -15.12 -21.90
C GLU A 67 -15.07 -16.42 -22.21
N GLU A 68 -13.83 -16.29 -22.70
CA GLU A 68 -12.92 -17.43 -22.88
C GLU A 68 -12.68 -18.15 -21.55
N LEU A 69 -12.32 -17.41 -20.49
CA LEU A 69 -12.07 -17.96 -19.17
C LEU A 69 -13.32 -18.62 -18.58
N LYS A 70 -14.50 -17.98 -18.71
CA LYS A 70 -15.77 -18.56 -18.26
C LYS A 70 -16.09 -19.89 -18.93
N LYS A 71 -15.89 -19.99 -20.26
CA LYS A 71 -16.10 -21.24 -21.00
C LYS A 71 -15.13 -22.33 -20.54
N ARG A 72 -13.85 -21.98 -20.46
CA ARG A 72 -12.76 -22.91 -20.09
C ARG A 72 -12.98 -23.55 -18.72
N PHE A 73 -13.50 -22.79 -17.77
CA PHE A 73 -13.73 -23.26 -16.41
C PHE A 73 -15.21 -23.46 -16.06
N SER A 74 -16.07 -23.63 -17.06
CA SER A 74 -17.48 -23.95 -16.84
C SER A 74 -17.66 -25.22 -15.99
N GLY A 75 -18.65 -25.20 -15.10
CA GLY A 75 -18.96 -26.30 -14.18
C GLY A 75 -17.95 -26.52 -13.04
N ARG A 76 -16.93 -25.65 -12.90
CA ARG A 76 -15.89 -25.75 -11.85
C ARG A 76 -15.81 -24.46 -11.05
N LYS A 77 -15.55 -24.59 -9.74
CA LYS A 77 -15.21 -23.46 -8.87
C LYS A 77 -13.72 -23.18 -9.04
N ASN A 78 -13.38 -21.95 -9.46
CA ASN A 78 -11.98 -21.53 -9.61
C ASN A 78 -11.62 -20.56 -8.51
N VAL A 79 -10.40 -20.69 -7.99
CA VAL A 79 -9.79 -19.75 -7.06
C VAL A 79 -8.53 -19.24 -7.74
N SER A 80 -8.47 -17.93 -7.98
CA SER A 80 -7.30 -17.28 -8.55
C SER A 80 -6.63 -16.44 -7.48
N PHE A 81 -5.32 -16.61 -7.34
CA PHE A 81 -4.48 -15.81 -6.46
C PHE A 81 -3.64 -14.87 -7.32
N PHE A 82 -3.58 -13.61 -6.93
CA PHE A 82 -2.76 -12.59 -7.58
C PHE A 82 -1.93 -11.90 -6.51
N GLU A 83 -0.61 -11.89 -6.68
CA GLU A 83 0.31 -11.19 -5.80
C GLU A 83 0.80 -9.93 -6.51
N LEU A 84 0.47 -8.75 -5.96
CA LEU A 84 1.04 -7.49 -6.43
C LEU A 84 2.48 -7.41 -5.91
N GLY A 85 3.44 -7.96 -6.66
CA GLY A 85 4.85 -7.93 -6.27
C GLY A 85 5.83 -8.67 -7.19
N ALA A 86 5.35 -9.60 -8.03
CA ALA A 86 6.19 -10.31 -8.99
C ALA A 86 6.25 -9.56 -10.33
N LEU A 87 7.19 -8.62 -10.44
CA LEU A 87 7.79 -8.19 -11.71
C LEU A 87 9.29 -8.46 -11.64
#